data_AF-H8MST1-F1
#
_entry.id   AF-H8MST1-F1
#
_cell.length_a   1.000
_cell.length_b   1.000
_cell.length_c   1.000
_cell.angle_alpha   90.00
_cell.angle_beta   90.00
_cell.angle_gamma   90.00
#
_symmetry.space_group_name_H-M   'P 1'
#
loop_
_entity.id
_entity.type
_entity.pdbx_description
1 polymer ?
#
loop_
_entity_poly.entity_id
_entity_poly.type
_entity_poly.pdbx_seq_one_letter_code
_entity_poly.pdbx_strand_id
1 'polypeptide(L)'
;MFIEIIVLPREEQSPKRRAAKASKAPPPGRAELARVWREEGKAFHGAVLEFIKAQHLLGAVKWMSEPGLLPQVTLVASDRVLEKLQAEPRFAAGRSLSMNLQT
;
A
#
# COMPACT_ATOMS: atom_id res chain seq x y z
N MET A 1 -20.90 -1.56 7.01
CA MET A 1 -19.92 -1.39 8.11
C MET A 1 -18.62 -0.84 7.52
N PHE A 2 -17.83 -0.06 8.26
CA PHE A 2 -16.48 0.35 7.84
C PHE A 2 -15.45 -0.50 8.57
N ILE A 3 -14.42 -0.93 7.86
CA ILE A 3 -13.35 -1.82 8.33
C ILE A 3 -11.99 -1.18 8.04
N GLU A 4 -11.00 -1.53 8.85
CA GLU A 4 -9.61 -1.20 8.56
C GLU A 4 -9.02 -2.22 7.57
N ILE A 5 -8.46 -1.71 6.47
CA ILE A 5 -7.88 -2.48 5.39
C ILE A 5 -6.43 -2.05 5.22
N ILE A 6 -5.52 -3.01 5.15
CA ILE A 6 -4.12 -2.79 4.81
C ILE A 6 -3.93 -3.19 3.35
N VAL A 7 -3.35 -2.30 2.56
CA VAL A 7 -3.04 -2.50 1.15
C VAL A 7 -1.53 -2.45 0.96
N LEU A 8 -0.99 -3.47 0.30
CA LEU A 8 0.42 -3.64 -0.04
C LEU A 8 0.59 -3.84 -1.55
N PRO A 9 1.74 -3.49 -2.15
CA PRO A 9 2.04 -3.86 -3.51
C PRO A 9 2.21 -5.38 -3.59
N ARG A 10 1.63 -6.00 -4.62
CA ARG A 10 1.89 -7.42 -4.88
C ARG A 10 3.32 -7.60 -5.41
N GLU A 11 4.07 -8.55 -4.83
CA GLU A 11 5.54 -8.65 -5.03
C GLU A 11 5.97 -8.85 -6.49
N GLU A 12 5.11 -9.45 -7.33
CA GLU A 12 5.43 -9.73 -8.73
C GLU A 12 5.56 -8.48 -9.61
N GLN A 13 4.96 -7.36 -9.20
CA GLN A 13 4.91 -6.13 -9.99
C GLN A 13 5.81 -5.01 -9.46
N SER A 14 6.71 -5.28 -8.51
CA SER A 14 7.70 -4.31 -8.05
C SER A 14 9.03 -4.50 -8.78
N PRO A 15 9.24 -3.93 -9.99
CA PRO A 15 10.48 -4.10 -10.75
C PRO A 15 11.72 -3.63 -9.97
N LYS A 16 11.57 -2.63 -9.10
CA LYS A 16 12.66 -2.14 -8.24
C LYS A 16 13.07 -3.13 -7.15
N ARG A 17 12.13 -3.88 -6.54
CA ARG A 17 12.46 -4.96 -5.59
C ARG A 17 13.18 -6.13 -6.27
N ARG A 18 12.81 -6.44 -7.52
CA ARG A 18 13.53 -7.43 -8.34
C ARG A 18 14.94 -6.94 -8.69
N ALA A 19 15.09 -5.67 -9.08
CA ALA A 19 16.39 -5.07 -9.40
C ALA A 19 17.31 -4.96 -8.16
N ALA A 20 16.78 -4.61 -6.99
CA ALA A 20 17.54 -4.55 -5.74
C ALA A 20 18.04 -5.92 -5.27
N LYS A 21 17.29 -7.01 -5.54
CA LYS A 21 17.76 -8.39 -5.29
C LYS A 21 18.81 -8.85 -6.32
N ALA A 22 18.86 -8.26 -7.50
CA ALA A 22 19.74 -8.66 -8.60
C ALA A 22 21.04 -7.85 -8.72
N SER A 23 21.18 -6.74 -7.99
CA SER A 23 22.32 -5.82 -8.12
C SER A 23 23.45 -6.16 -7.14
N LYS A 24 24.66 -6.37 -7.67
CA LYS A 24 25.92 -6.55 -6.91
C LYS A 24 26.56 -5.22 -6.46
N ALA A 25 25.85 -4.11 -6.54
CA ALA A 25 26.38 -2.78 -6.21
C ALA A 25 26.44 -2.58 -4.69
N PRO A 26 27.36 -1.74 -4.17
CA PRO A 26 27.38 -1.36 -2.76
C PRO A 26 26.01 -0.78 -2.35
N PRO A 27 25.47 -1.13 -1.18
CA PRO A 27 24.19 -0.61 -0.74
C PRO A 27 24.24 0.92 -0.69
N PRO A 28 23.21 1.63 -1.18
CA PRO A 28 23.15 3.08 -1.09
C PRO A 28 23.24 3.54 0.37
N GLY A 29 23.74 4.75 0.59
CA GLY A 29 23.72 5.34 1.93
C GLY A 29 22.30 5.43 2.50
N ARG A 30 22.17 5.38 3.83
CA ARG A 30 20.86 5.36 4.53
C ARG A 30 19.91 6.49 4.10
N ALA A 31 20.45 7.69 3.83
CA ALA A 31 19.66 8.84 3.39
C ALA A 31 19.10 8.67 1.97
N GLU A 32 19.88 8.09 1.07
CA GLU A 32 19.46 7.80 -0.31
C GLU A 32 18.37 6.72 -0.32
N LEU A 33 18.55 5.66 0.48
CA LEU A 33 17.53 4.62 0.67
C LEU A 33 16.22 5.21 1.22
N ALA A 34 16.30 6.08 2.22
CA ALA A 34 15.11 6.72 2.79
C ALA A 34 14.39 7.61 1.77
N ARG A 35 15.11 8.30 0.88
CA ARG A 35 14.51 9.09 -0.21
C ARG A 35 13.77 8.18 -1.20
N VAL A 36 14.43 7.13 -1.68
CA VAL A 36 13.83 6.16 -2.62
C VAL A 36 12.57 5.54 -2.04
N TRP A 37 12.62 5.11 -0.77
CA TRP A 37 11.48 4.52 -0.09
C TRP A 37 10.32 5.50 0.10
N ARG A 38 10.60 6.76 0.42
CA ARG A 38 9.56 7.81 0.49
C ARG A 38 8.89 8.05 -0.86
N GLU A 39 9.67 8.08 -1.95
CA GLU A 39 9.12 8.21 -3.30
C GLU A 39 8.25 7.01 -3.69
N GLU A 40 8.69 5.80 -3.34
CA GLU A 40 7.90 4.58 -3.55
C GLU A 40 6.60 4.58 -2.72
N GLY A 41 6.67 5.01 -1.45
CA GLY A 41 5.50 5.19 -0.61
C GLY A 41 4.50 6.17 -1.21
N LYS A 42 4.97 7.33 -1.68
CA LYS A 42 4.14 8.34 -2.35
C LYS A 42 3.51 7.83 -3.65
N ALA A 43 4.31 7.15 -4.48
CA ALA A 43 3.83 6.59 -5.74
C ALA A 43 2.78 5.49 -5.50
N PHE A 44 2.99 4.62 -4.52
CA PHE A 44 2.05 3.58 -4.16
C PHE A 44 0.74 4.14 -3.60
N HIS A 45 0.83 5.11 -2.68
CA HIS A 45 -0.34 5.84 -2.18
C HIS A 45 -1.16 6.45 -3.32
N GLY A 46 -0.49 7.12 -4.27
CA GLY A 46 -1.12 7.66 -5.47
C GLY A 46 -1.83 6.59 -6.30
N ALA A 47 -1.20 5.44 -6.54
CA ALA A 47 -1.79 4.35 -7.30
C ALA A 47 -3.08 3.79 -6.65
N VAL A 48 -3.10 3.67 -5.32
CA VAL A 48 -4.30 3.24 -4.59
C VAL A 48 -5.40 4.31 -4.71
N LEU A 49 -5.07 5.58 -4.54
CA LEU A 49 -6.04 6.67 -4.64
C LEU A 49 -6.67 6.75 -6.04
N GLU A 50 -5.85 6.66 -7.10
CA GLU A 50 -6.33 6.65 -8.48
C GLU A 50 -7.22 5.44 -8.78
N PHE A 51 -6.90 4.27 -8.23
CA PHE A 51 -7.79 3.10 -8.32
C PHE A 51 -9.14 3.35 -7.65
N ILE A 52 -9.15 3.89 -6.43
CA ILE A 52 -10.40 4.20 -5.69
C ILE A 52 -11.26 5.19 -6.48
N LYS A 53 -10.66 6.22 -7.08
CA LYS A 53 -11.36 7.17 -7.96
C LYS A 53 -11.95 6.47 -9.19
N ALA A 54 -11.13 5.69 -9.90
CA ALA A 54 -11.53 5.00 -11.14
C ALA A 54 -12.64 3.97 -10.91
N GLN A 55 -12.70 3.35 -9.73
CA GLN A 55 -13.78 2.42 -9.36
C GLN A 55 -15.01 3.12 -8.76
N HIS A 56 -15.03 4.46 -8.70
CA HIS A 56 -16.09 5.26 -8.09
C HIS A 56 -16.34 4.91 -6.62
N LEU A 57 -15.27 4.64 -5.86
CA LEU A 57 -15.33 4.16 -4.48
C LEU A 57 -15.11 5.27 -3.43
N LEU A 58 -14.93 6.53 -3.83
CA LEU A 58 -14.65 7.64 -2.89
C LEU A 58 -15.68 7.75 -1.76
N GLY A 59 -16.97 7.59 -2.06
CA GLY A 59 -18.03 7.61 -1.03
C GLY A 59 -18.05 6.41 -0.09
N ALA A 60 -17.25 5.37 -0.38
CA ALA A 60 -17.11 4.16 0.41
C ALA A 60 -15.80 4.12 1.23
N VAL A 61 -15.00 5.18 1.18
CA VAL A 61 -13.76 5.36 1.97
C VAL A 61 -13.97 6.49 2.95
N LYS A 62 -13.85 6.20 4.25
CA LYS A 62 -13.95 7.20 5.33
C LYS A 62 -12.62 7.89 5.59
N TRP A 63 -11.52 7.16 5.44
CA TRP A 63 -10.18 7.66 5.71
C TRP A 63 -9.12 6.83 4.97
N MET A 64 -8.00 7.47 4.67
CA MET A 64 -6.82 6.89 4.04
C MET A 64 -5.57 7.48 4.70
N SER A 65 -4.58 6.62 5.01
CA SER A 65 -3.33 7.05 5.60
C SER A 65 -2.52 7.92 4.64
N GLU A 66 -1.86 8.95 5.16
CA GLU A 66 -0.84 9.69 4.42
C GLU A 66 0.31 8.78 3.94
N PRO A 67 1.00 9.13 2.83
CA PRO A 67 2.12 8.35 2.32
C PRO A 67 3.29 8.32 3.33
N GLY A 68 3.69 7.11 3.71
CA GLY A 68 4.81 6.86 4.62
C GLY A 68 6.13 6.49 3.91
N LEU A 69 7.08 5.98 4.69
CA LEU A 69 8.35 5.45 4.17
C LEU A 69 8.15 4.10 3.46
N LEU A 70 7.15 3.32 3.85
CA LEU A 70 6.87 2.03 3.24
C LEU A 70 5.77 2.16 2.19
N PRO A 71 5.82 1.39 1.09
CA PRO A 71 4.73 1.29 0.13
C PRO A 71 3.59 0.46 0.76
N GLN A 72 2.85 1.08 1.66
CA GLN A 72 1.68 0.54 2.34
C GLN A 72 0.65 1.66 2.47
N VAL A 73 -0.63 1.31 2.34
CA VAL A 73 -1.75 2.22 2.64
C VAL A 73 -2.68 1.54 3.63
N THR A 74 -3.08 2.27 4.67
CA THR A 74 -4.17 1.87 5.55
C THR A 74 -5.42 2.65 5.18
N LEU A 75 -6.55 1.96 5.02
CA LEU A 75 -7.85 2.52 4.68
C LEU A 75 -8.86 2.19 5.78
N VAL A 76 -9.75 3.11 6.09
CA VAL A 76 -11.03 2.80 6.75
C VAL A 76 -12.12 2.91 5.69
N ALA A 77 -12.60 1.76 5.20
CA ALA A 77 -13.50 1.70 4.04
C ALA A 77 -14.54 0.58 4.18
N SER A 78 -15.51 0.52 3.27
CA SER A 78 -16.51 -0.56 3.26
C SER A 78 -15.93 -1.88 2.74
N ASP A 79 -16.64 -2.98 3.00
CA ASP A 79 -16.26 -4.32 2.49
C ASP A 79 -16.17 -4.37 0.95
N ARG A 80 -17.01 -3.59 0.25
CA ARG A 80 -16.95 -3.47 -1.22
C ARG A 80 -15.60 -2.93 -1.70
N VAL A 81 -14.98 -2.03 -0.92
CA VAL A 81 -13.65 -1.51 -1.25
C VAL A 81 -12.60 -2.61 -1.12
N LEU A 82 -12.68 -3.43 -0.06
CA LEU A 82 -11.81 -4.59 0.12
C LEU A 82 -11.92 -5.58 -1.05
N GLU A 83 -13.14 -5.95 -1.44
CA GLU A 83 -13.40 -6.89 -2.54
C GLU A 83 -12.77 -6.39 -3.85
N LYS A 84 -12.93 -5.10 -4.17
CA LYS A 84 -12.35 -4.50 -5.37
C LYS A 84 -10.83 -4.45 -5.33
N LEU A 85 -10.25 -4.10 -4.18
CA LEU A 85 -8.80 -4.11 -4.00
C LEU A 85 -8.21 -5.53 -4.11
N GLN A 86 -8.92 -6.55 -3.64
CA GLN A 86 -8.49 -7.94 -3.73
C GLN A 86 -8.56 -8.49 -5.17
N ALA A 87 -9.53 -8.02 -5.96
CA ALA A 87 -9.68 -8.39 -7.37
C ALA A 87 -8.63 -7.71 -8.27
N GLU A 88 -8.03 -6.60 -7.84
CA GLU A 88 -7.04 -5.86 -8.62
C GLU A 88 -5.64 -6.49 -8.50
N PRO A 89 -5.02 -6.93 -9.62
CA PRO A 89 -3.75 -7.64 -9.59
C PRO A 89 -2.56 -6.83 -9.03
N ARG A 90 -2.63 -5.50 -9.05
CA ARG A 90 -1.58 -4.62 -8.49
C ARG A 90 -1.48 -4.69 -6.97
N PHE A 91 -2.57 -5.06 -6.28
CA PHE A 91 -2.68 -4.93 -4.83
C PHE A 91 -2.80 -6.27 -4.12
N ALA A 92 -2.21 -6.33 -2.93
CA ALA A 92 -2.53 -7.32 -1.90
C ALA A 92 -3.25 -6.58 -0.77
N ALA A 93 -4.53 -6.87 -0.57
CA ALA A 93 -5.35 -6.19 0.42
C ALA A 93 -5.99 -7.17 1.41
N GLY A 94 -5.96 -6.81 2.70
CA GLY A 94 -6.51 -7.62 3.77
C GLY A 94 -7.10 -6.75 4.88
N ARG A 95 -7.99 -7.35 5.68
CA ARG A 95 -8.47 -6.73 6.91
C ARG A 95 -7.31 -6.66 7.92
N SER A 96 -7.17 -5.52 8.59
CA SER A 96 -6.26 -5.41 9.72
C SER A 96 -6.76 -6.30 10.86
N LEU A 97 -5.86 -7.07 11.47
CA LEU A 97 -6.17 -7.82 12.68
C LEU A 97 -5.93 -6.90 13.87
N SER A 98 -7.01 -6.47 14.54
CA SER A 98 -6.88 -5.83 15.84
C SER A 98 -6.42 -6.87 16.86
N MET A 99 -5.12 -6.88 17.17
CA MET A 99 -4.63 -7.63 18.33
C MET A 99 -5.08 -6.90 19.59
N ASN A 100 -6.15 -7.38 20.22
CA ASN A 100 -6.48 -6.99 21.59
C ASN A 100 -5.43 -7.62 22.51
N LEU A 101 -4.32 -6.90 22.72
CA LEU A 101 -3.36 -7.21 23.79
C LEU A 101 -4.04 -6.86 25.12
N GLN A 102 -4.75 -7.84 25.70
CA GLN A 102 -5.13 -7.77 27.11
C GLN A 102 -3.83 -7.83 27.92
N THR A 103 -3.49 -6.72 28.58
CA THR A 103 -2.37 -6.62 29.52
C THR A 103 -2.87 -6.84 30.92
#